data_AF-A0A1C3XUP9-F1
#
_entry.id   AF-A0A1C3XUP9-F1
#
_cell.length_a   1.000
_cell.length_b   1.000
_cell.length_c   1.000
_cell.angle_alpha   90.00
_cell.angle_beta   90.00
_cell.angle_gamma   90.00
#
_symmetry.space_group_name_H-M   'P 1'
#
loop_
_entity.id
_entity.type
_entity.pdbx_description
1 polymer ?
#
loop_
_entity_poly.entity_id
_entity_poly.type
_entity_poly.pdbx_seq_one_letter_code
_entity_poly.pdbx_strand_id
1 'polypeptide(L)'
;MTKRYLPPATPYERALVHPRLNEAFKGRLREIYRTVDPVALLAQMRDAQNELGKRVDQRAGKPAMTVAQGHSDLAAFARELGDGWKQGEQRGIHRRRYVRRKPVPRRPSMLDPYIPIIEEWLAAAPHLSAVDLLSRLEAHAPGRFSGHQRRTVQRLVKNWRSKAARQLISSTEITGSSFGPSYLILTGSFVPKHRRPLARYALWRARFASGLLGPAASNSRDSWGRFGNIVI
;
A
#
# COMPACT_ATOMS: atom_id res chain seq x y z
N MET A 1 -33.01 18.84 17.23
CA MET A 1 -33.12 18.59 15.78
C MET A 1 -33.01 17.09 15.53
N THR A 2 -34.14 16.39 15.42
CA THR A 2 -34.13 14.92 15.26
C THR A 2 -34.15 14.58 13.77
N LYS A 3 -33.16 13.84 13.28
CA LYS A 3 -33.15 13.40 11.88
C LYS A 3 -34.22 12.32 11.69
N ARG A 4 -35.23 12.62 10.88
CA ARG A 4 -36.29 11.67 10.51
C ARG A 4 -35.94 11.08 9.16
N TYR A 5 -35.58 9.81 9.16
CA TYR A 5 -35.32 9.06 7.93
C TYR A 5 -36.60 8.40 7.45
N LEU A 6 -36.83 8.45 6.14
CA LEU A 6 -37.90 7.67 5.51
C LEU A 6 -37.47 6.21 5.41
N PRO A 7 -38.43 5.26 5.41
CA PRO A 7 -38.13 3.85 5.16
C PRO A 7 -37.42 3.69 3.81
N PRO A 8 -36.57 2.66 3.66
CA PRO A 8 -35.89 2.38 2.40
C PRO A 8 -36.93 2.06 1.33
N ALA A 9 -36.87 2.80 0.22
CA ALA A 9 -37.76 2.64 -0.93
C ALA A 9 -37.04 3.18 -2.16
N THR A 10 -37.20 2.51 -3.29
CA THR A 10 -36.60 2.95 -4.56
C THR A 10 -37.20 4.30 -4.99
N PRO A 11 -36.47 5.14 -5.75
CA PRO A 11 -37.04 6.38 -6.28
C PRO A 11 -38.34 6.16 -7.07
N TYR A 12 -38.44 5.02 -7.78
CA TYR A 12 -39.65 4.60 -8.49
C TYR A 12 -40.84 4.35 -7.55
N GLU A 13 -40.66 3.53 -6.50
CA GLU A 13 -41.71 3.28 -5.49
C GLU A 13 -42.17 4.57 -4.81
N ARG A 14 -41.23 5.46 -4.49
CA ARG A 14 -41.55 6.76 -3.88
C ARG A 14 -42.38 7.64 -4.82
N ALA A 15 -42.06 7.64 -6.12
CA ALA A 15 -42.82 8.38 -7.11
C ALA A 15 -44.27 7.87 -7.18
N LEU A 16 -44.50 6.55 -7.14
CA LEU A 16 -45.85 5.98 -7.20
C LEU A 16 -46.74 6.37 -6.00
N VAL A 17 -46.15 6.56 -4.82
CA VAL A 17 -46.87 6.96 -3.60
C VAL A 17 -47.00 8.49 -3.49
N HIS A 18 -46.30 9.26 -4.32
CA HIS A 18 -46.24 10.71 -4.18
C HIS A 18 -47.56 11.39 -4.56
N PRO A 19 -48.18 12.19 -3.67
CA PRO A 19 -49.54 12.74 -3.86
C PRO A 19 -49.64 13.78 -4.97
N ARG A 20 -48.52 14.42 -5.35
CA ARG A 20 -48.48 15.40 -6.44
C ARG A 20 -48.47 14.79 -7.84
N LEU A 21 -48.31 13.47 -7.99
CA LEU A 21 -48.32 12.82 -9.30
C LEU A 21 -49.73 12.33 -9.61
N ASN A 22 -50.23 12.69 -10.79
CA ASN A 22 -51.52 12.19 -11.27
C ASN A 22 -51.42 10.69 -11.64
N GLU A 23 -52.57 10.00 -11.71
CA GLU A 23 -52.59 8.57 -12.02
C GLU A 23 -52.16 8.24 -13.45
N ALA A 24 -52.33 9.16 -14.41
CA ALA A 24 -51.85 8.99 -15.77
C ALA A 24 -50.31 8.89 -15.83
N PHE A 25 -49.61 9.75 -15.10
CA PHE A 25 -48.15 9.71 -14.98
C PHE A 25 -47.68 8.46 -14.26
N LYS A 26 -48.35 8.06 -13.17
CA LYS A 26 -48.04 6.80 -12.48
C LYS A 26 -48.28 5.59 -13.39
N GLY A 27 -49.33 5.61 -14.21
CA GLY A 27 -49.61 4.62 -15.25
C GLY A 27 -48.46 4.51 -16.25
N ARG A 28 -48.01 5.64 -16.80
CA ARG A 28 -46.86 5.69 -17.70
C ARG A 28 -45.57 5.19 -17.05
N LEU A 29 -45.32 5.53 -15.78
CA LEU A 29 -44.17 5.03 -15.03
C LEU A 29 -44.18 3.51 -14.87
N ARG A 30 -45.36 2.92 -14.58
CA ARG A 30 -45.52 1.46 -14.50
C ARG A 30 -45.23 0.80 -15.85
N GLU A 31 -45.68 1.40 -16.94
CA GLU A 31 -45.42 0.88 -18.28
C GLU A 31 -43.93 0.91 -18.65
N ILE A 32 -43.25 2.03 -18.36
CA ILE A 32 -41.80 2.15 -18.56
C ILE A 32 -41.06 1.13 -17.68
N TYR A 33 -41.45 0.98 -16.41
CA TYR A 33 -40.79 0.04 -15.51
C TYR A 33 -40.92 -1.42 -15.96
N ARG A 34 -42.03 -1.79 -16.62
CA ARG A 34 -42.23 -3.13 -17.18
C ARG A 34 -41.36 -3.42 -18.40
N THR A 35 -41.00 -2.39 -19.18
CA THR A 35 -40.25 -2.55 -20.43
C THR A 35 -38.75 -2.44 -20.25
N VAL A 36 -38.28 -1.82 -19.16
CA VAL A 36 -36.86 -1.59 -18.91
C VAL A 36 -36.19 -2.84 -18.35
N ASP A 37 -35.16 -3.32 -19.05
CA ASP A 37 -34.17 -4.24 -18.48
C ASP A 37 -33.21 -3.44 -17.58
N PRO A 38 -33.21 -3.69 -16.25
CA PRO A 38 -32.36 -2.96 -15.31
C PRO A 38 -30.87 -3.16 -15.58
N VAL A 39 -30.45 -4.32 -16.10
CA VAL A 39 -29.04 -4.60 -16.39
C VAL A 39 -28.60 -3.82 -17.62
N ALA A 40 -29.42 -3.81 -18.68
CA ALA A 40 -29.16 -3.03 -19.88
C ALA A 40 -29.12 -1.52 -19.60
N LEU A 41 -30.03 -1.02 -18.76
CA LEU A 41 -30.03 0.38 -18.35
C LEU A 41 -28.75 0.75 -17.61
N LEU A 42 -28.30 -0.07 -16.66
CA LEU A 42 -27.05 0.18 -15.91
C LEU A 42 -25.82 0.14 -16.82
N ALA A 43 -25.80 -0.73 -17.83
CA ALA A 43 -24.72 -0.78 -18.82
C ALA A 43 -24.65 0.53 -19.61
N GLN A 44 -25.79 0.99 -20.15
CA GLN A 44 -25.89 2.25 -20.88
C GLN A 44 -25.48 3.46 -20.02
N MET A 45 -25.89 3.49 -18.74
CA MET A 45 -25.50 4.55 -17.82
C MET A 45 -23.99 4.59 -17.59
N ARG A 46 -23.33 3.42 -17.42
CA ARG A 46 -21.87 3.35 -17.28
C ARG A 46 -21.15 3.78 -18.55
N ASP A 47 -21.65 3.39 -19.72
CA ASP A 47 -21.08 3.83 -20.99
C ASP A 47 -21.15 5.35 -21.16
N ALA A 48 -22.30 5.95 -20.84
CA ALA A 48 -22.47 7.41 -20.84
C ALA A 48 -21.53 8.11 -19.84
N GLN A 49 -21.38 7.57 -18.62
CA GLN A 49 -20.45 8.10 -17.62
C GLN A 49 -18.99 8.00 -18.08
N ASN A 50 -18.60 6.90 -18.72
CA ASN A 50 -17.26 6.69 -19.25
C ASN A 50 -16.96 7.66 -20.40
N GLU A 51 -17.94 7.89 -21.26
CA GLU A 51 -17.88 8.85 -22.37
C GLU A 51 -17.65 10.28 -21.87
N LEU A 52 -18.43 10.71 -20.87
CA LEU A 52 -18.23 11.99 -20.18
C LEU A 52 -16.86 12.08 -19.50
N GLY A 53 -16.41 11.01 -18.83
CA GLY A 53 -15.10 10.94 -18.20
C GLY A 53 -13.97 11.16 -19.20
N LYS A 54 -14.03 10.49 -20.36
CA LYS A 54 -13.08 10.67 -21.47
C LYS A 54 -13.01 12.12 -21.94
N ARG A 55 -14.16 12.78 -22.13
CA ARG A 55 -14.22 14.20 -22.52
C ARG A 55 -13.57 15.12 -21.47
N VAL A 56 -13.80 14.85 -20.18
CA VAL A 56 -13.22 15.62 -19.08
C VAL A 56 -11.70 15.45 -19.01
N ASP A 57 -11.20 14.23 -19.17
CA ASP A 57 -9.76 13.95 -19.14
C ASP A 57 -9.02 14.58 -20.33
N GLN A 58 -9.62 14.53 -21.53
CA GLN A 58 -9.10 15.20 -22.73
C GLN A 58 -8.99 16.71 -22.53
N ARG A 59 -10.01 17.35 -21.93
CA ARG A 59 -9.99 18.79 -21.63
C ARG A 59 -8.93 19.17 -20.60
N ALA A 60 -8.61 18.27 -19.66
CA ALA A 60 -7.64 18.52 -18.61
C ALA A 60 -6.18 18.29 -19.01
N GLY A 61 -5.90 17.95 -20.29
CA GLY A 61 -4.56 17.61 -20.77
C GLY A 61 -3.95 16.39 -20.06
N LYS A 62 -4.78 15.57 -19.40
CA LYS A 62 -4.34 14.35 -18.74
C LYS A 62 -4.23 13.24 -19.79
N PRO A 63 -3.22 12.35 -19.71
CA PRO A 63 -3.21 11.18 -20.57
C PRO A 63 -4.51 10.41 -20.31
N ALA A 64 -5.28 10.18 -21.38
CA ALA A 64 -6.56 9.50 -21.30
C ALA A 64 -6.37 8.21 -20.50
N MET A 65 -7.03 8.09 -19.35
CA MET A 65 -7.14 6.79 -18.72
C MET A 65 -7.86 5.89 -19.73
N THR A 66 -7.22 4.80 -20.13
CA THR A 66 -7.84 3.74 -20.92
C THR A 66 -8.92 3.10 -20.05
N VAL A 67 -10.09 3.72 -20.03
CA VAL A 67 -11.31 3.09 -19.54
C VAL A 67 -11.64 1.98 -20.52
N ALA A 68 -11.76 0.75 -20.02
CA ALA A 68 -12.15 -0.41 -20.81
C ALA A 68 -13.33 -0.04 -21.71
N GLN A 69 -13.26 -0.45 -22.98
CA GLN A 69 -14.34 -0.22 -23.94
C GLN A 69 -15.64 -0.82 -23.37
N GLY A 70 -16.74 -0.11 -23.60
CA GLY A 70 -18.06 -0.42 -23.05
C GLY A 70 -18.41 -1.90 -23.19
N HIS A 71 -19.16 -2.41 -22.21
CA HIS A 71 -19.53 -3.82 -22.18
C HIS A 71 -20.55 -4.08 -23.30
N SER A 72 -20.06 -4.40 -24.51
CA SER A 72 -20.92 -4.84 -25.61
C SER A 72 -21.64 -6.16 -25.30
N ASP A 73 -21.10 -6.93 -24.33
CA ASP A 73 -21.71 -8.13 -23.78
C ASP A 73 -22.40 -7.85 -22.43
N LEU A 74 -23.73 -7.89 -22.45
CA LEU A 74 -24.59 -7.71 -21.27
C LEU A 74 -24.37 -8.80 -20.21
N ALA A 75 -24.06 -10.04 -20.63
CA ALA A 75 -23.82 -11.14 -19.71
C ALA A 75 -22.47 -10.97 -18.99
N ALA A 76 -21.43 -10.54 -19.71
CA ALA A 76 -20.16 -10.16 -19.10
C ALA A 76 -20.33 -8.99 -18.12
N PHE A 77 -21.13 -7.99 -18.47
CA PHE A 77 -21.46 -6.88 -17.57
C PHE A 77 -22.14 -7.33 -16.27
N ALA A 78 -23.13 -8.24 -16.37
CA ALA A 78 -23.82 -8.78 -15.21
C ALA A 78 -22.87 -9.57 -14.29
N ARG A 79 -21.94 -10.35 -14.86
CA ARG A 79 -20.89 -11.04 -14.09
C ARG A 79 -19.96 -10.05 -13.40
N GLU A 80 -19.59 -8.98 -14.09
CA GLU A 80 -18.74 -7.93 -13.51
C GLU A 80 -19.43 -7.17 -12.38
N LEU A 81 -20.75 -6.96 -12.42
CA LEU A 81 -21.48 -6.36 -11.29
C LEU A 81 -21.34 -7.16 -9.99
N GLY A 82 -21.29 -8.50 -10.08
CA GLY A 82 -21.20 -9.39 -8.91
C GLY A 82 -19.87 -9.25 -8.14
N ASP A 83 -18.76 -9.05 -8.83
CA ASP A 83 -17.41 -8.96 -8.23
C ASP A 83 -16.81 -7.55 -8.27
N GLY A 84 -17.30 -6.66 -9.14
CA GLY A 84 -16.76 -5.33 -9.40
C GLY A 84 -16.87 -4.38 -8.23
N TRP A 85 -17.84 -4.57 -7.34
CA TRP A 85 -17.93 -3.78 -6.09
C TRP A 85 -16.72 -4.00 -5.15
N LYS A 86 -16.04 -5.17 -5.22
CA LYS A 86 -14.83 -5.44 -4.43
C LYS A 86 -13.65 -4.57 -4.87
N GLN A 87 -13.65 -4.18 -6.15
CA GLN A 87 -12.60 -3.33 -6.73
C GLN A 87 -12.90 -1.84 -6.45
N GLY A 88 -14.19 -1.50 -6.30
CA GLY A 88 -14.68 -0.16 -5.99
C GLY A 88 -14.49 0.80 -7.16
N GLU A 89 -15.41 1.75 -7.34
CA GLU A 89 -15.22 2.83 -8.31
C GLU A 89 -14.06 3.71 -7.84
N GLN A 90 -12.87 3.45 -8.38
CA GLN A 90 -11.63 4.08 -7.93
C GLN A 90 -11.51 5.49 -8.52
N ARG A 91 -12.48 6.37 -8.24
CA ARG A 91 -12.38 7.77 -8.64
C ARG A 91 -11.11 8.36 -8.04
N GLY A 92 -10.30 9.02 -8.86
CA GLY A 92 -9.04 9.64 -8.42
C GLY A 92 -9.20 10.58 -7.22
N ILE A 93 -10.39 11.15 -7.02
CA ILE A 93 -10.77 11.99 -5.87
C ILE A 93 -10.88 11.25 -4.53
N HIS A 94 -11.18 9.95 -4.53
CA HIS A 94 -11.26 9.14 -3.29
C HIS A 94 -9.93 8.49 -2.94
N ARG A 95 -8.94 8.55 -3.83
CA ARG A 95 -7.59 8.09 -3.54
C ARG A 95 -6.91 9.11 -2.62
N ARG A 96 -6.67 8.72 -1.37
CA ARG A 96 -5.82 9.50 -0.46
C ARG A 96 -4.49 9.76 -1.17
N ARG A 97 -4.14 11.04 -1.32
CA ARG A 97 -2.84 11.43 -1.86
C ARG A 97 -1.77 10.67 -1.07
N TYR A 98 -0.89 9.98 -1.77
CA TYR A 98 0.25 9.35 -1.12
C TYR A 98 1.07 10.44 -0.44
N VAL A 99 1.06 10.45 0.89
CA VAL A 99 1.92 11.30 1.70
C VAL A 99 3.13 10.47 2.08
N ARG A 100 4.30 10.82 1.55
CA ARG A 100 5.56 10.23 1.98
C ARG A 100 5.76 10.57 3.45
N ARG A 101 5.53 9.60 4.34
CA ARG A 101 5.86 9.74 5.76
C ARG A 101 7.37 9.59 5.92
N LYS A 102 8.01 10.50 6.66
CA LYS A 102 9.41 10.34 7.06
C LYS A 102 9.48 9.12 8.00
N PRO A 103 10.43 8.18 7.79
CA PRO A 103 10.66 7.10 8.74
C PRO A 103 10.94 7.69 10.13
N VAL A 104 10.27 7.16 11.15
CA VAL A 104 10.53 7.56 12.54
C VAL A 104 11.93 7.08 12.92
N PRO A 105 12.80 7.94 13.49
CA PRO A 105 14.12 7.50 13.93
C PRO A 105 13.98 6.38 14.97
N ARG A 106 14.80 5.33 14.83
CA ARG A 106 14.85 4.23 15.80
C ARG A 106 15.37 4.77 17.14
N ARG A 107 14.64 4.51 18.22
CA ARG A 107 15.12 4.77 19.59
C ARG A 107 16.09 3.66 20.01
N PRO A 108 17.23 3.99 20.64
CA PRO A 108 18.15 2.98 21.14
C PRO A 108 17.46 2.11 22.21
N SER A 109 17.65 0.81 22.11
CA SER A 109 17.19 -0.19 23.08
C SER A 109 18.26 -0.44 24.13
N MET A 110 17.84 -0.80 25.35
CA MET A 110 18.74 -1.23 26.44
C MET A 110 19.64 -2.42 26.03
N LEU A 111 19.18 -3.23 25.08
CA LEU A 111 19.94 -4.37 24.55
C LEU A 111 20.97 -3.96 23.48
N ASP A 112 20.85 -2.79 22.86
CA ASP A 112 21.69 -2.40 21.71
C ASP A 112 23.20 -2.50 22.01
N PRO A 113 23.72 -2.13 23.19
CA PRO A 113 25.14 -2.32 23.53
C PRO A 113 25.58 -3.79 23.63
N TYR A 114 24.65 -4.70 23.92
CA TYR A 114 24.92 -6.12 24.16
C TYR A 114 24.58 -7.01 22.98
N ILE A 115 23.97 -6.46 21.92
CA ILE A 115 23.71 -7.17 20.65
C ILE A 115 24.95 -7.92 20.14
N PRO A 116 26.15 -7.33 20.04
CA PRO A 116 27.30 -8.05 19.48
C PRO A 116 27.67 -9.30 20.30
N ILE A 117 27.66 -9.18 21.64
CA ILE A 117 27.96 -10.29 22.55
C ILE A 117 26.87 -11.38 22.45
N ILE A 118 25.60 -10.98 22.34
CA ILE A 118 24.49 -11.91 22.15
C ILE A 118 24.59 -12.63 20.81
N GLU A 119 24.95 -11.93 19.74
CA GLU A 119 25.13 -12.53 18.42
C GLU A 119 26.28 -13.54 18.41
N GLU A 120 27.38 -13.27 19.13
CA GLU A 120 28.49 -14.20 19.32
C GLU A 120 28.07 -15.47 20.07
N TRP A 121 27.33 -15.33 21.18
CA TRP A 121 26.82 -16.48 21.92
C TRP A 121 25.85 -17.33 21.09
N LEU A 122 24.97 -16.69 20.32
CA LEU A 122 24.04 -17.39 19.42
C LEU A 122 24.74 -18.03 18.22
N ALA A 123 25.85 -17.46 17.74
CA ALA A 123 26.67 -18.05 16.69
C ALA A 123 27.38 -19.32 17.18
N ALA A 124 27.93 -19.29 18.40
CA ALA A 124 28.57 -20.46 19.01
C ALA A 124 27.56 -21.56 19.40
N ALA A 125 26.38 -21.17 19.87
CA ALA A 125 25.34 -22.11 20.30
C ALA A 125 23.93 -21.66 19.84
N PRO A 126 23.48 -22.04 18.63
CA PRO A 126 22.21 -21.56 18.06
C PRO A 126 20.95 -22.09 18.76
N HIS A 127 21.10 -23.17 19.53
CA HIS A 127 20.03 -23.83 20.28
C HIS A 127 19.73 -23.16 21.63
N LEU A 128 20.52 -22.15 22.05
CA LEU A 128 20.32 -21.45 23.32
C LEU A 128 18.90 -20.90 23.45
N SER A 129 18.28 -21.12 24.62
CA SER A 129 16.97 -20.56 24.94
C SER A 129 17.08 -19.08 25.24
N ALA A 130 15.99 -18.34 24.99
CA ALA A 130 15.90 -16.94 25.36
C ALA A 130 15.91 -16.73 26.90
N VAL A 131 15.55 -17.74 27.67
CA VAL A 131 15.61 -17.72 29.15
C VAL A 131 17.06 -17.83 29.61
N ASP A 132 17.77 -18.85 29.14
CA ASP A 132 19.20 -19.05 29.47
C ASP A 132 20.05 -17.85 29.02
N LEU A 133 19.72 -17.29 27.86
CA LEU A 133 20.34 -16.08 27.35
C LEU A 133 20.11 -14.87 28.27
N LEU A 134 18.91 -14.73 28.85
CA LEU A 134 18.61 -13.67 29.81
C LEU A 134 19.35 -13.88 31.13
N SER A 135 19.39 -15.11 31.66
CA SER A 135 20.17 -15.43 32.87
C SER A 135 21.66 -15.16 32.68
N ARG A 136 22.19 -15.46 31.49
CA ARG A 136 23.58 -15.14 31.11
C ARG A 136 23.83 -13.65 31.00
N LEU A 137 22.86 -12.87 30.50
CA LEU A 137 22.93 -11.41 30.46
C LEU A 137 22.85 -10.79 31.86
N GLU A 138 22.02 -11.32 32.76
CA GLU A 138 21.93 -10.89 34.15
C GLU A 138 23.25 -11.12 34.90
N ALA A 139 23.91 -12.27 34.68
CA ALA A 139 25.23 -12.56 35.24
C ALA A 139 26.33 -11.65 34.67
N HIS A 140 26.29 -11.33 33.38
CA HIS A 140 27.28 -10.48 32.71
C HIS A 140 27.12 -8.99 33.04
N ALA A 141 25.90 -8.52 33.36
CA ALA A 141 25.62 -7.13 33.70
C ALA A 141 24.59 -7.05 34.84
N PRO A 142 25.04 -7.28 36.10
CA PRO A 142 24.14 -7.25 37.25
C PRO A 142 23.50 -5.86 37.40
N GLY A 143 22.21 -5.84 37.71
CA GLY A 143 21.43 -4.60 37.89
C GLY A 143 20.96 -3.91 36.60
N ARG A 144 21.41 -4.36 35.42
CA ARG A 144 20.96 -3.82 34.11
C ARG A 144 19.75 -4.57 33.55
N PHE A 145 19.71 -5.89 33.79
CA PHE A 145 18.69 -6.81 33.29
C PHE A 145 17.85 -7.36 34.43
N SER A 146 16.59 -7.62 34.15
CA SER A 146 15.68 -8.30 35.07
C SER A 146 14.74 -9.23 34.28
N GLY A 147 14.16 -10.20 34.96
CA GLY A 147 13.24 -11.20 34.38
C GLY A 147 12.08 -10.61 33.54
N HIS A 148 11.70 -9.35 33.79
CA HIS A 148 10.68 -8.62 33.02
C HIS A 148 11.05 -8.41 31.55
N GLN A 149 12.33 -8.49 31.20
CA GLN A 149 12.83 -8.25 29.84
C GLN A 149 12.81 -9.50 28.95
N ARG A 150 12.31 -10.64 29.45
CA ARG A 150 12.20 -11.92 28.73
C ARG A 150 11.56 -11.77 27.34
N ARG A 151 10.49 -10.99 27.21
CA ARG A 151 9.80 -10.80 25.92
C ARG A 151 10.65 -10.04 24.91
N THR A 152 11.51 -9.12 25.37
CA THR A 152 12.44 -8.37 24.52
C THR A 152 13.54 -9.29 24.01
N VAL A 153 14.11 -10.13 24.88
CA VAL A 153 15.14 -11.13 24.50
C VAL A 153 14.56 -12.19 23.56
N GLN A 154 13.35 -12.70 23.84
CA GLN A 154 12.66 -13.63 22.94
C GLN A 154 12.46 -13.05 21.53
N ARG A 155 12.06 -11.79 21.42
CA ARG A 155 11.91 -11.11 20.12
C ARG A 155 13.26 -10.97 19.40
N LEU A 156 14.32 -10.65 20.13
CA LEU A 156 15.67 -10.58 19.59
C LEU A 156 16.12 -11.93 19.03
N VAL A 157 16.02 -13.01 19.82
CA VAL A 157 16.38 -14.37 19.39
C VAL A 157 15.54 -14.81 18.19
N LYS A 158 14.23 -14.55 18.18
CA LYS A 158 13.36 -14.84 17.02
C LYS A 158 13.83 -14.12 15.76
N ASN A 159 14.13 -12.83 15.87
CA ASN A 159 14.60 -12.02 14.75
C ASN A 159 15.98 -12.51 14.25
N TRP A 160 16.88 -12.85 15.17
CA TRP A 160 18.19 -13.40 14.87
C TRP A 160 18.07 -14.73 14.14
N ARG A 161 17.30 -15.69 14.65
CA ARG A 161 17.04 -16.98 13.99
C ARG A 161 16.42 -16.81 12.61
N SER A 162 15.49 -15.87 12.45
CA SER A 162 14.89 -15.56 11.14
C SER A 162 15.90 -14.95 10.17
N LYS A 163 16.88 -14.19 10.66
CA LYS A 163 17.98 -13.64 9.85
C LYS A 163 18.96 -14.76 9.48
N ALA A 164 19.37 -15.59 10.44
CA ALA A 164 20.26 -16.73 10.22
C ALA A 164 19.67 -17.73 9.22
N ALA A 165 18.40 -18.12 9.36
CA ALA A 165 17.73 -19.02 8.41
C ALA A 165 17.68 -18.44 6.99
N ARG A 166 17.42 -17.13 6.83
CA ARG A 166 17.45 -16.48 5.52
C ARG A 166 18.86 -16.46 4.91
N GLN A 167 19.89 -16.29 5.73
CA GLN A 167 21.28 -16.39 5.26
C GLN A 167 21.60 -17.81 4.82
N LEU A 168 21.23 -18.82 5.60
CA LEU A 168 21.44 -20.23 5.23
C LEU A 168 20.74 -20.57 3.92
N ILE A 169 19.46 -20.22 3.74
CA ILE A 169 18.71 -20.45 2.50
C ILE A 169 19.41 -19.75 1.31
N SER A 170 19.76 -18.47 1.47
CA SER A 170 20.48 -17.73 0.43
C SER A 170 21.85 -18.34 0.10
N SER A 171 22.60 -18.83 1.10
CA SER A 171 23.89 -19.50 0.90
C SER A 171 23.72 -20.87 0.23
N THR A 172 22.66 -21.61 0.52
CA THR A 172 22.35 -22.88 -0.13
C THR A 172 21.95 -22.70 -1.59
N GLU A 173 21.23 -21.63 -1.94
CA GLU A 173 20.87 -21.28 -3.33
C GLU A 173 22.12 -20.91 -4.16
N ILE A 174 23.12 -20.27 -3.55
CA ILE A 174 24.40 -19.93 -4.20
C ILE A 174 25.25 -21.18 -4.43
N THR A 175 25.28 -22.10 -3.46
CA THR A 175 26.08 -23.34 -3.55
C THR A 175 25.48 -24.34 -4.55
N GLY A 176 24.15 -24.40 -4.66
CA GLY A 176 23.45 -25.22 -5.66
C GLY A 176 23.64 -24.76 -7.11
N SER A 177 24.23 -23.57 -7.33
CA SER A 177 24.57 -23.07 -8.67
C SER A 177 25.96 -23.51 -9.16
N SER A 178 26.79 -24.12 -8.31
CA SER A 178 28.16 -24.56 -8.64
C SER A 178 28.32 -26.08 -8.76
N PHE A 179 27.36 -26.87 -8.27
CA PHE A 179 27.30 -28.30 -8.55
C PHE A 179 26.20 -28.51 -9.59
N GLY A 180 26.58 -28.60 -10.86
CA GLY A 180 25.70 -29.12 -11.89
C GLY A 180 25.70 -30.65 -11.80
N PRO A 181 24.62 -31.31 -11.34
CA PRO A 181 24.37 -32.66 -11.79
C PRO A 181 23.93 -32.59 -13.25
N SER A 182 24.66 -33.29 -14.12
CA SER A 182 24.18 -33.63 -15.46
C SER A 182 22.97 -34.56 -15.34
N TYR A 183 21.77 -34.03 -15.11
CA TYR A 183 20.55 -34.70 -15.52
C TYR A 183 19.62 -33.68 -16.18
N LEU A 184 19.42 -33.93 -17.46
CA LEU A 184 18.39 -33.41 -18.35
C LEU A 184 16.99 -33.54 -17.71
N ILE A 185 16.21 -32.45 -17.82
CA ILE A 185 14.78 -32.38 -18.21
C ILE A 185 13.80 -31.66 -17.25
N LEU A 186 12.97 -30.85 -17.92
CA LEU A 186 11.64 -30.30 -17.61
C LEU A 186 11.55 -28.90 -16.97
N THR A 187 11.31 -27.98 -17.89
CA THR A 187 10.85 -26.59 -17.79
C THR A 187 9.78 -26.35 -16.72
N GLY A 188 10.08 -25.44 -15.80
CA GLY A 188 9.13 -24.77 -14.93
C GLY A 188 9.47 -23.29 -14.84
N SER A 189 8.91 -22.50 -15.75
CA SER A 189 9.17 -21.07 -15.93
C SER A 189 8.68 -20.26 -14.71
N PHE A 190 9.55 -20.02 -13.73
CA PHE A 190 9.28 -19.04 -12.68
C PHE A 190 9.87 -17.68 -13.07
N VAL A 191 9.01 -16.78 -13.55
CA VAL A 191 9.36 -15.41 -13.95
C VAL A 191 9.50 -14.52 -12.69
N PRO A 192 10.69 -13.99 -12.37
CA PRO A 192 10.85 -13.08 -11.25
C PRO A 192 10.35 -11.68 -11.62
N LYS A 193 9.31 -11.22 -10.91
CA LYS A 193 8.75 -9.87 -11.04
C LYS A 193 9.77 -8.83 -10.58
N HIS A 194 10.22 -8.00 -11.52
CA HIS A 194 11.14 -6.87 -11.37
C HIS A 194 11.09 -6.17 -10.00
N ARG A 195 12.21 -6.18 -9.27
CA ARG A 195 12.52 -5.15 -8.26
C ARG A 195 13.55 -4.18 -8.85
N ARG A 196 13.14 -2.91 -8.90
CA ARG A 196 13.94 -1.76 -9.33
C ARG A 196 15.22 -1.64 -8.47
N PRO A 197 16.39 -1.30 -9.04
CA PRO A 197 17.61 -1.14 -8.28
C PRO A 197 17.58 0.11 -7.41
N LEU A 198 17.95 -0.05 -6.13
CA LEU A 198 18.20 1.04 -5.17
C LEU A 198 19.56 1.71 -5.44
N ALA A 199 19.82 2.13 -6.67
CA ALA A 199 21.03 2.87 -7.03
C ALA A 199 20.84 4.38 -6.81
N ARG A 200 20.46 4.82 -5.60
CA ARG A 200 20.40 6.27 -5.26
C ARG A 200 20.82 6.64 -3.83
N TYR A 201 21.18 5.68 -2.98
CA TYR A 201 21.61 5.97 -1.60
C TYR A 201 23.10 5.76 -1.34
N ALA A 202 23.85 5.16 -2.27
CA ALA A 202 25.31 4.98 -2.14
C ALA A 202 26.12 6.25 -2.44
N LEU A 203 25.57 7.19 -3.22
CA LEU A 203 26.27 8.43 -3.65
C LEU A 203 26.21 9.58 -2.62
N TRP A 204 25.33 9.50 -1.62
CA TRP A 204 25.22 10.56 -0.61
C TRP A 204 26.21 10.41 0.55
N ARG A 205 26.71 9.18 0.80
CA ARG A 205 27.69 8.91 1.87
C ARG A 205 29.16 9.11 1.43
N ALA A 206 29.45 9.04 0.13
CA ALA A 206 30.80 9.22 -0.39
C ALA A 206 31.20 10.69 -0.61
N ARG A 207 30.24 11.63 -0.65
CA ARG A 207 30.49 13.04 -1.01
C ARG A 207 30.63 13.99 0.20
N PHE A 208 30.52 13.48 1.43
CA PHE A 208 30.71 14.26 2.67
C PHE A 208 32.08 14.00 3.35
N ALA A 209 32.88 13.06 2.84
CA ALA A 209 34.18 12.68 3.41
C ALA A 209 35.40 13.24 2.64
N SER A 210 35.18 14.00 1.56
CA SER A 210 36.25 14.57 0.73
C SER A 210 36.12 16.08 0.71
N GLY A 211 36.75 16.75 1.69
CA GLY A 211 36.74 18.21 1.85
C GLY A 211 37.41 18.95 0.70
N LEU A 212 36.71 19.09 -0.43
CA LEU A 212 37.14 19.86 -1.59
C LEU A 212 35.95 20.66 -2.14
N LEU A 213 35.76 21.88 -1.63
CA LEU A 213 35.98 23.14 -2.36
C LEU A 213 35.32 24.29 -1.58
N GLY A 214 36.15 25.25 -1.16
CA GLY A 214 35.73 26.58 -0.70
C GLY A 214 35.33 27.50 -1.86
N PRO A 215 35.02 28.78 -1.58
CA PRO A 215 33.91 29.52 -2.16
C PRO A 215 34.30 30.38 -3.38
N ALA A 216 33.36 30.59 -4.32
CA ALA A 216 33.12 31.84 -5.06
C ALA A 216 32.16 31.60 -6.23
N ALA A 217 31.02 32.31 -6.24
CA ALA A 217 30.59 33.20 -7.31
C ALA A 217 29.10 33.56 -7.11
N SER A 218 28.89 34.84 -6.82
CA SER A 218 27.63 35.55 -6.80
C SER A 218 26.92 35.50 -8.15
N ASN A 219 25.58 35.56 -8.18
CA ASN A 219 24.86 36.83 -8.29
C ASN A 219 23.34 36.61 -8.47
N SER A 220 22.58 37.35 -7.66
CA SER A 220 21.30 38.00 -7.99
C SER A 220 20.16 37.19 -8.62
N ARG A 221 19.12 36.93 -7.82
CA ARG A 221 18.02 37.91 -7.70
C ARG A 221 17.05 37.49 -6.60
N ASP A 222 17.03 38.32 -5.58
CA ASP A 222 15.91 38.54 -4.69
C ASP A 222 14.66 38.94 -5.50
N SER A 223 13.50 38.36 -5.20
CA SER A 223 12.40 39.18 -4.69
C SER A 223 11.39 38.34 -3.89
N TRP A 224 11.43 38.60 -2.58
CA TRP A 224 10.29 38.92 -1.70
C TRP A 224 8.99 38.12 -1.85
N GLY A 225 8.70 37.35 -0.79
CA GLY A 225 7.37 36.83 -0.48
C GLY A 225 7.31 36.15 0.89
N ARG A 226 7.92 36.78 1.91
CA ARG A 226 7.84 36.34 3.30
C ARG A 226 6.46 36.67 3.86
N PHE A 227 5.87 35.68 4.51
CA PHE A 227 4.69 35.77 5.37
C PHE A 227 4.76 36.93 6.38
N GLY A 228 3.61 37.56 6.61
CA GLY A 228 3.29 38.32 7.81
C GLY A 228 1.77 38.34 8.03
N ASN A 229 1.30 37.53 8.97
CA ASN A 229 -0.02 37.65 9.62
C ASN A 229 -0.06 38.90 10.51
N ILE A 230 -1.29 39.41 10.78
CA ILE A 230 -1.82 40.17 11.97
C ILE A 230 -2.85 41.20 11.46
N VAL A 231 -4.17 40.99 11.62
CA VAL A 231 -5.07 41.58 12.67
C VAL A 231 -4.92 43.11 12.70
N ILE A 232 -5.86 43.94 12.23
CA ILE A 232 -7.27 44.17 12.61
C ILE A 232 -8.08 44.49 11.35
#